data_AF-A0A0C9W8X2-F1
#
_entry.id   AF-A0A0C9W8X2-F1
#
_cell.length_a   1.000
_cell.length_b   1.000
_cell.length_c   1.000
_cell.angle_alpha   90.00
_cell.angle_beta   90.00
_cell.angle_gamma   90.00
#
_symmetry.space_group_name_H-M   'P 1'
#
loop_
_entity.id
_entity.type
_entity.pdbx_description
1 polymer ?
#
loop_
_entity_poly.entity_id
_entity_poly.type
_entity_poly.pdbx_seq_one_letter_code
_entity_poly.pdbx_strand_id
1 'polypeptide(L)'
;HEHKVAHMDLKPQNIIIPPEGGRLSIIDFSSSVRIAKPNRKFRGVVGTEKYIAPEVYDGAYNPIQADLWSCGRTLQELCSHCPESQDRACLLEIADKLMKQVPDERPMMATVLEWMSLPPSFATASIRPFEANPT
;
A
#
# COMPACT_ATOMS: atom_id res chain seq x y z
N HIS A 1 -8.57 6.44 -3.49
CA HIS A 1 -9.70 6.16 -2.57
C HIS A 1 -10.67 7.33 -2.36
N GLU A 2 -10.28 8.60 -2.55
CA GLU A 2 -11.16 9.78 -2.42
C GLU A 2 -12.48 9.70 -3.22
N HIS A 3 -12.43 9.07 -4.40
CA HIS A 3 -13.59 8.81 -5.25
C HIS A 3 -14.50 7.67 -4.75
N LYS A 4 -14.26 7.13 -3.55
CA LYS A 4 -15.01 6.01 -2.94
C LYS A 4 -14.97 4.74 -3.79
N VAL A 5 -13.84 4.48 -4.44
CA VAL A 5 -13.57 3.25 -5.20
C VAL A 5 -12.40 2.54 -4.56
N ALA A 6 -12.57 1.26 -4.27
CA ALA A 6 -11.48 0.34 -3.91
C ALA A 6 -11.19 -0.58 -5.10
N HIS A 7 -9.91 -0.85 -5.37
CA HIS A 7 -9.44 -1.62 -6.51
C HIS A 7 -9.69 -3.13 -6.35
N MET A 8 -9.43 -3.65 -5.15
CA MET A 8 -9.58 -5.05 -4.73
C MET A 8 -8.66 -6.07 -5.43
N ASP A 9 -7.69 -5.61 -6.22
CA ASP A 9 -6.71 -6.47 -6.89
C ASP A 9 -5.41 -5.71 -7.22
N LEU A 10 -4.89 -4.94 -6.26
CA LEU A 10 -3.62 -4.25 -6.43
C LEU A 10 -2.46 -5.26 -6.36
N LYS A 11 -1.66 -5.26 -7.43
CA LYS A 11 -0.48 -6.12 -7.62
C LYS A 11 0.44 -5.49 -8.68
N PRO A 12 1.72 -5.88 -8.76
CA PRO A 12 2.64 -5.35 -9.77
C PRO A 12 2.12 -5.48 -11.20
N GLN A 13 1.42 -6.57 -11.53
CA GLN A 13 0.87 -6.81 -12.86
C GLN A 13 -0.20 -5.79 -13.28
N ASN A 14 -0.82 -5.11 -12.31
CA ASN A 14 -1.85 -4.10 -12.53
C ASN A 14 -1.29 -2.67 -12.42
N ILE A 15 0.04 -2.51 -12.47
CA ILE A 15 0.72 -1.22 -12.49
C ILE A 15 1.53 -1.11 -13.78
N ILE A 16 1.21 -0.10 -14.60
CA ILE A 16 1.93 0.20 -15.83
C ILE A 16 2.84 1.41 -15.60
N ILE A 17 4.07 1.31 -16.12
CA ILE A 17 5.05 2.40 -16.18
C ILE A 17 5.29 2.72 -17.66
N PRO A 18 5.23 4.00 -18.08
CA PRO A 18 5.56 4.38 -19.45
C PRO A 18 7.04 4.06 -19.77
N PRO A 19 7.38 3.65 -21.00
CA PRO A 19 8.76 3.39 -21.40
C PRO A 19 9.72 4.57 -21.20
N GLU A 20 9.21 5.79 -21.40
CA GLU A 20 9.92 7.05 -21.19
C GLU A 20 10.07 7.43 -19.70
N GLY A 21 9.52 6.61 -18.80
CA GLY A 21 9.39 6.92 -17.38
C GLY A 21 8.22 7.86 -17.06
N GLY A 22 8.16 8.33 -15.82
CA GLY A 22 7.13 9.26 -15.37
C GLY A 22 6.00 8.59 -14.58
N ARG A 23 4.77 9.07 -14.78
CA ARG A 23 3.64 8.71 -13.92
C ARG A 23 3.18 7.28 -14.17
N LEU A 24 3.29 6.44 -13.15
CA LEU A 24 2.68 5.11 -13.15
C LEU A 24 1.15 5.20 -13.20
N SER A 25 0.53 4.19 -13.80
CA SER A 25 -0.92 4.05 -13.90
C SER A 25 -1.38 2.72 -13.32
N ILE A 26 -2.45 2.75 -12.53
CA ILE A 26 -3.13 1.54 -12.05
C ILE A 26 -4.15 1.15 -13.12
N ILE A 27 -4.20 -0.13 -13.47
CA ILE A 27 -5.10 -0.70 -14.48
C ILE A 27 -5.94 -1.85 -13.91
N ASP A 28 -6.88 -2.36 -14.71
CA ASP A 28 -7.73 -3.50 -14.38
C ASP A 28 -8.65 -3.31 -13.16
N PHE A 29 -9.69 -2.49 -13.37
CA PHE A 29 -10.73 -2.21 -12.37
C PHE A 29 -11.87 -3.25 -12.37
N SER A 30 -11.67 -4.43 -12.98
CA SER A 30 -12.72 -5.46 -13.10
C SER A 30 -13.22 -5.98 -11.74
N SER A 31 -12.34 -6.01 -10.74
CA SER A 31 -12.65 -6.41 -9.36
C SER A 31 -13.07 -5.24 -8.46
N SER A 32 -13.04 -4.01 -8.98
CA SER A 32 -13.20 -2.82 -8.16
C SER A 32 -14.63 -2.65 -7.66
N VAL A 33 -14.74 -2.06 -6.46
CA VAL A 33 -16.03 -1.82 -5.82
C VAL A 33 -16.20 -0.35 -5.47
N ARG A 34 -17.43 0.17 -5.68
CA ARG A 34 -17.82 1.52 -5.27
C ARG A 34 -18.51 1.50 -3.90
N ILE A 35 -17.99 2.31 -2.99
CA ILE A 35 -18.46 2.42 -1.61
C ILE A 35 -19.56 3.49 -1.55
N ALA A 36 -20.80 3.05 -1.74
CA ALA A 36 -21.96 3.94 -1.78
C ALA A 36 -22.23 4.66 -0.46
N LYS A 37 -21.88 4.05 0.68
CA LYS A 37 -22.10 4.60 2.03
C LYS A 37 -20.82 4.49 2.86
N PRO A 38 -20.49 5.49 3.69
CA PRO A 38 -19.42 5.37 4.69
C PRO A 38 -19.63 4.09 5.52
N ASN A 39 -18.53 3.40 5.86
CA ASN A 39 -18.53 2.19 6.68
C ASN A 39 -19.28 0.98 6.09
N ARG A 40 -19.70 1.01 4.82
CA ARG A 40 -20.23 -0.19 4.15
C ARG A 40 -19.14 -1.26 4.11
N LYS A 41 -19.43 -2.40 4.75
CA LYS A 41 -18.57 -3.59 4.69
C LYS A 41 -18.96 -4.48 3.50
N PHE A 42 -17.97 -5.18 2.97
CA PHE A 42 -18.09 -6.13 1.86
C PHE A 42 -17.82 -7.54 2.37
N ARG A 43 -18.30 -8.55 1.64
CA ARG A 43 -18.14 -9.97 1.96
C ARG A 43 -17.75 -10.72 0.68
N GLY A 44 -17.10 -11.86 0.85
CA GLY A 44 -16.63 -12.69 -0.25
C GLY A 44 -15.16 -12.43 -0.58
N VAL A 45 -14.49 -13.49 -1.03
CA VAL A 45 -13.07 -13.47 -1.37
C VAL A 45 -12.90 -12.99 -2.81
N VAL A 46 -12.12 -11.94 -2.98
CA VAL A 46 -11.79 -11.32 -4.27
C VAL A 46 -10.34 -10.86 -4.25
N GLY A 47 -9.71 -10.85 -5.43
CA GLY A 47 -8.32 -10.47 -5.62
C GLY A 47 -7.40 -11.67 -5.88
N THR A 48 -6.11 -11.38 -6.01
CA THR A 48 -5.07 -12.39 -6.26
C THR A 48 -4.47 -12.87 -4.95
N GLU A 49 -4.54 -14.18 -4.67
CA GLU A 49 -4.23 -14.86 -3.38
C GLU A 49 -3.09 -14.24 -2.55
N LYS A 50 -1.92 -14.00 -3.16
CA LYS A 50 -0.72 -13.45 -2.50
C LYS A 50 -0.89 -12.01 -1.95
N TYR A 51 -1.85 -11.26 -2.48
CA TYR A 51 -2.10 -9.84 -2.19
C TYR A 51 -3.39 -9.61 -1.39
N ILE A 52 -4.19 -10.65 -1.16
CA ILE A 52 -5.45 -10.56 -0.42
C ILE A 52 -5.16 -10.27 1.07
N ALA A 53 -5.88 -9.31 1.63
CA ALA A 53 -5.81 -8.97 3.06
C ALA A 53 -6.47 -10.08 3.90
N PRO A 54 -5.93 -10.42 5.09
CA PRO A 54 -6.43 -11.52 5.90
C PRO A 54 -7.92 -11.38 6.23
N GLU A 55 -8.39 -10.17 6.53
CA GLU A 55 -9.79 -9.91 6.88
C GLU A 55 -10.79 -10.19 5.74
N VAL A 56 -10.32 -10.33 4.50
CA VAL A 56 -11.15 -10.70 3.34
C VAL A 56 -11.64 -12.15 3.45
N TYR A 57 -10.86 -13.03 4.09
CA TYR A 57 -11.24 -14.42 4.36
C TYR A 57 -12.17 -14.55 5.57
N ASP A 58 -12.04 -13.65 6.55
CA ASP A 58 -12.72 -13.76 7.85
C ASP A 58 -14.16 -13.24 7.86
N GLY A 59 -14.60 -12.56 6.79
CA GLY A 59 -16.01 -12.22 6.60
C GLY A 59 -16.25 -10.81 6.09
N ALA A 60 -16.74 -9.93 6.96
CA ALA A 60 -17.16 -8.58 6.58
C ALA A 60 -16.00 -7.56 6.76
N TYR A 61 -15.48 -7.03 5.65
CA TYR A 61 -14.29 -6.17 5.65
C TYR A 61 -14.53 -4.78 5.06
N ASN A 62 -13.61 -3.85 5.34
CA ASN A 62 -13.55 -2.55 4.66
C ASN A 62 -12.67 -2.69 3.42
N PRO A 63 -13.20 -2.48 2.20
CA PRO A 63 -12.43 -2.68 0.97
C PRO A 63 -11.28 -1.67 0.81
N ILE A 64 -11.36 -0.48 1.40
CA ILE A 64 -10.25 0.48 1.41
C ILE A 64 -9.08 -0.07 2.23
N GLN A 65 -9.37 -0.65 3.40
CA GLN A 65 -8.32 -1.22 4.24
C GLN A 65 -7.68 -2.44 3.55
N ALA A 66 -8.47 -3.26 2.86
CA ALA A 66 -7.96 -4.37 2.07
C ALA A 66 -7.01 -3.90 0.96
N ASP A 67 -7.34 -2.82 0.24
CA ASP A 67 -6.44 -2.21 -0.76
C ASP A 67 -5.12 -1.73 -0.16
N LEU A 68 -5.14 -1.17 1.06
CA LEU A 68 -3.91 -0.73 1.73
C LEU A 68 -2.97 -1.90 1.98
N TRP A 69 -3.51 -3.04 2.43
CA TRP A 69 -2.74 -4.26 2.58
C TRP A 69 -2.17 -4.75 1.24
N SER A 70 -3.00 -4.81 0.19
CA SER A 70 -2.55 -5.22 -1.15
C SER A 70 -1.46 -4.31 -1.70
N CYS A 71 -1.53 -3.01 -1.40
CA CYS A 71 -0.47 -2.04 -1.69
C CYS A 71 0.84 -2.38 -0.95
N GLY A 72 0.78 -2.68 0.34
CA GLY A 72 1.95 -3.14 1.10
C GLY A 72 2.59 -4.41 0.53
N ARG A 73 1.78 -5.41 0.16
CA ARG A 73 2.25 -6.64 -0.49
C ARG A 73 2.90 -6.35 -1.85
N THR A 74 2.32 -5.43 -2.61
CA THR A 74 2.87 -4.96 -3.89
C THR A 74 4.23 -4.30 -3.70
N LEU A 75 4.37 -3.42 -2.70
CA LEU A 75 5.64 -2.77 -2.37
C LEU A 75 6.70 -3.78 -1.93
N GLN A 76 6.36 -4.76 -1.07
CA GLN A 76 7.27 -5.84 -0.69
C GLN A 76 7.77 -6.63 -1.90
N GLU A 77 6.87 -7.00 -2.80
CA GLU A 77 7.21 -7.75 -4.02
C GLU A 77 8.18 -6.96 -4.89
N LEU A 78 7.87 -5.69 -5.19
CA LEU A 78 8.71 -4.83 -6.00
C LEU A 78 10.09 -4.63 -5.36
N CYS A 79 10.13 -4.34 -4.06
CA CYS A 79 11.38 -4.14 -3.32
C CYS A 79 12.26 -5.40 -3.27
N SER A 80 11.68 -6.61 -3.34
CA SER A 80 12.47 -7.85 -3.36
C SER A 80 13.33 -8.00 -4.62
N HIS A 81 13.01 -7.26 -5.68
CA HIS A 81 13.77 -7.23 -6.94
C HIS A 81 14.72 -6.03 -7.05
N CYS A 82 14.77 -5.17 -6.03
CA CYS A 82 15.64 -3.99 -5.99
C CYS A 82 16.89 -4.26 -5.13
N PRO A 83 18.06 -3.70 -5.49
CA PRO A 83 19.24 -3.73 -4.62
C PRO A 83 18.97 -2.96 -3.31
N GLU A 84 19.77 -3.26 -2.28
CA GLU A 84 19.70 -2.53 -1.01
C GLU A 84 19.94 -1.03 -1.22
N SER A 85 19.02 -0.22 -0.70
CA SER A 85 19.07 1.23 -0.77
C SER A 85 18.23 1.84 0.35
N GLN A 86 18.49 3.11 0.65
CA GLN A 86 17.69 3.85 1.63
C GLN A 86 16.22 3.96 1.21
N ASP A 87 15.96 4.16 -0.09
CA ASP A 87 14.60 4.23 -0.64
C ASP A 87 13.89 2.89 -0.48
N ARG A 88 14.58 1.78 -0.74
CA ARG A 88 14.05 0.43 -0.54
C ARG A 88 13.68 0.21 0.93
N ALA A 89 14.54 0.59 1.87
CA ALA A 89 14.27 0.46 3.30
C ALA A 89 13.03 1.28 3.72
N CYS A 90 12.92 2.52 3.24
CA CYS A 90 11.77 3.38 3.49
C CYS A 90 10.46 2.78 2.95
N LEU A 91 10.47 2.27 1.71
CA LEU A 91 9.31 1.62 1.10
C LEU A 91 8.89 0.35 1.84
N LEU A 92 9.85 -0.45 2.33
CA LEU A 92 9.58 -1.63 3.13
C LEU A 92 8.97 -1.28 4.49
N GLU A 93 9.39 -0.19 5.12
CA GLU A 93 8.76 0.27 6.35
C GLU A 93 7.33 0.76 6.12
N ILE A 94 7.09 1.51 5.05
CA ILE A 94 5.73 1.90 4.65
C ILE A 94 4.88 0.64 4.42
N ALA A 95 5.43 -0.37 3.73
CA ALA A 95 4.74 -1.63 3.50
C ALA A 95 4.37 -2.36 4.81
N ASP A 96 5.26 -2.39 5.82
CA ASP A 96 4.95 -2.95 7.14
C ASP A 96 3.77 -2.23 7.82
N LYS A 97 3.75 -0.90 7.76
CA LYS A 97 2.64 -0.11 8.33
C LYS A 97 1.33 -0.33 7.57
N LEU A 98 1.38 -0.53 6.26
CA LEU A 98 0.20 -0.85 5.45
C LEU A 98 -0.32 -2.27 5.67
N MET A 99 0.53 -3.18 6.16
CA MET A 99 0.20 -4.58 6.40
C MET A 99 -0.04 -4.90 7.89
N LYS A 100 -0.46 -3.93 8.69
CA LYS A 100 -0.91 -4.21 10.06
C LYS A 100 -2.10 -5.17 10.05
N GLN A 101 -2.06 -6.15 10.96
CA GLN A 101 -3.09 -7.19 11.06
C GLN A 101 -4.45 -6.59 11.40
N VAL A 102 -4.48 -5.64 12.33
CA VAL A 102 -5.67 -4.84 12.64
C VAL A 102 -5.86 -3.82 11.52
N PRO A 103 -6.94 -3.90 10.72
CA PRO A 103 -7.09 -3.04 9.54
C PRO A 103 -7.13 -1.55 9.89
N ASP A 104 -7.73 -1.18 11.02
CA ASP A 104 -7.88 0.23 11.42
C ASP A 104 -6.56 0.87 11.91
N GLU A 105 -5.50 0.09 12.12
CA GLU A 105 -4.15 0.59 12.42
C GLU A 105 -3.36 0.96 11.16
N ARG A 106 -3.84 0.61 9.97
CA ARG A 106 -3.17 0.92 8.70
C ARG A 106 -3.32 2.41 8.38
N PRO A 107 -2.24 3.10 7.99
CA PRO A 107 -2.31 4.51 7.65
C PRO A 107 -3.08 4.71 6.34
N MET A 108 -3.91 5.75 6.29
CA MET A 108 -4.50 6.17 5.01
C MET A 108 -3.41 6.68 4.07
N MET A 109 -3.65 6.60 2.76
CA MET A 109 -2.69 7.08 1.76
C MET A 109 -2.32 8.57 1.94
N ALA A 110 -3.24 9.41 2.43
CA ALA A 110 -2.94 10.80 2.77
C ALA A 110 -1.82 10.93 3.80
N THR A 111 -1.86 10.12 4.87
CA THR A 111 -0.83 10.06 5.91
C THR A 111 0.50 9.55 5.36
N VAL A 112 0.47 8.57 4.46
CA VAL A 112 1.69 8.08 3.80
C VAL A 112 2.33 9.18 2.94
N LEU A 113 1.52 9.92 2.18
CA LEU A 113 2.02 11.05 1.37
C LEU A 113 2.62 12.16 2.23
N GLU A 114 2.05 12.44 3.41
CA GLU A 114 2.64 13.37 4.38
C GLU A 114 4.03 12.89 4.82
N TRP A 115 4.19 11.60 5.19
CA TRP A 115 5.50 11.06 5.56
C TRP A 115 6.54 11.20 4.47
N MET A 116 6.15 10.97 3.21
CA MET A 116 7.03 11.10 2.05
C MET A 116 7.36 12.56 1.70
N SER A 117 6.52 13.50 2.12
CA SER A 117 6.72 14.94 1.86
C SER A 117 7.52 15.64 2.95
N LEU A 118 7.67 15.03 4.12
CA LEU A 118 8.44 15.60 5.22
C LEU A 118 9.94 15.52 4.92
N PRO A 119 10.72 16.57 5.27
CA PRO A 119 12.17 16.52 5.14
C PRO A 119 12.74 15.36 5.97
N PRO A 120 13.90 14.79 5.59
CA PRO A 120 14.53 13.65 6.27
C PRO A 120 14.79 13.84 7.77
N SER A 121 14.66 15.06 8.29
CA SER A 121 14.76 15.40 9.71
C SER A 121 13.45 15.24 10.49
N PHE A 122 12.28 15.24 9.83
CA PHE A 122 10.95 15.18 10.47
C PHE A 122 10.18 13.87 10.24
N ALA A 123 10.54 13.08 9.22
CA ALA A 123 10.00 11.72 9.04
C ALA A 123 10.47 10.72 10.13
N THR A 124 11.14 11.20 11.18
CA THR A 124 12.12 10.50 12.01
C THR A 124 11.63 10.10 13.40
N ALA A 125 10.42 10.47 13.81
CA ALA A 125 9.91 10.04 15.11
C ALA A 125 9.50 8.54 15.15
N SER A 126 9.49 7.84 14.02
CA SER A 126 9.24 6.39 13.99
C SER A 126 10.03 5.59 12.96
N ILE A 127 10.91 6.23 12.17
CA ILE A 127 11.65 5.62 11.05
C ILE A 127 13.14 6.00 11.15
N ARG A 128 13.98 5.27 11.92
CA ARG A 128 15.47 5.30 11.81
C ARG A 128 16.09 3.97 12.31
N PRO A 129 17.21 3.53 11.72
CA PRO A 129 18.56 3.92 12.21
C PRO A 129 19.39 4.56 11.06
N PHE A 130 19.72 5.85 11.09
CA PHE A 130 20.86 6.55 11.73
C PHE A 130 22.28 6.20 11.21
N GLU A 131 22.86 7.22 10.58
CA GLU A 131 24.27 7.57 10.30
C GLU A 131 25.28 6.47 9.92
N ALA A 132 25.70 6.47 8.66
CA ALA A 132 27.08 6.14 8.32
C ALA A 132 27.92 7.43 8.43
N ASN A 133 28.77 7.49 9.45
CA ASN A 133 29.85 8.47 9.51
C ASN A 133 30.81 8.26 8.32
N PRO A 134 31.32 9.34 7.70
CA PRO A 134 32.35 9.22 6.67
C PRO A 134 33.72 8.95 7.31
N THR A 135 34.39 7.91 6.82
CA THR A 135 35.86 7.85 6.71
C THR A 135 36.20 7.44 5.29
#